data_AF-A0A4Y2HWG1-F1
#
_entry.id   AF-A0A4Y2HWG1-F1
#
_cell.length_a   1.000
_cell.length_b   1.000
_cell.length_c   1.000
_cell.angle_alpha   90.00
_cell.angle_beta   90.00
_cell.angle_gamma   90.00
#
_symmetry.space_group_name_H-M   'P 1'
#
loop_
_entity.id
_entity.type
_entity.pdbx_description
1 polymer ?
#
loop_
_entity_poly.entity_id
_entity_poly.type
_entity_poly.pdbx_seq_one_letter_code
_entity_poly.pdbx_strand_id
1 'polypeptide(L)'
;MPFKEDPSCLGESRKKAEKCLNSLWNRLRRDPKLCELYKIFMQEYLHMGHMEEVTEYEEPDVNYYIPHHCVFRPESNTTPLRVVYNASALTSSGKSLNCIQFNGGTIQDDLLSIMLR
;
A
#
# COMPACT_ATOMS: atom_id res chain seq x y z
N MET A 1 0.11 -6.85 -12.31
CA MET A 1 1.12 -7.76 -11.72
C MET A 1 0.59 -9.19 -11.80
N PRO A 2 1.41 -10.19 -12.13
CA PRO A 2 0.97 -11.59 -12.15
C PRO A 2 0.96 -12.21 -10.74
N PHE A 3 0.04 -13.13 -10.50
CA PHE A 3 -0.11 -13.87 -9.23
C PHE A 3 0.35 -15.33 -9.37
N LYS A 4 1.04 -15.84 -8.35
CA LYS A 4 1.44 -17.25 -8.17
C LYS A 4 0.27 -18.14 -7.80
N GLU A 5 -0.71 -17.59 -7.09
CA GLU A 5 -1.89 -18.29 -6.58
C GLU A 5 -3.15 -17.50 -6.93
N ASP A 6 -4.30 -18.17 -6.93
CA ASP A 6 -5.59 -17.51 -7.13
C ASP A 6 -5.86 -16.52 -5.98
N PRO A 7 -6.16 -15.23 -6.25
CA PRO A 7 -6.40 -14.23 -5.22
C PRO A 7 -7.55 -14.55 -4.27
N SER A 8 -8.49 -15.44 -4.65
CA SER A 8 -9.54 -15.94 -3.75
C SER A 8 -9.00 -16.61 -2.47
N CYS A 9 -7.73 -17.04 -2.46
CA CYS A 9 -7.10 -17.63 -1.27
C CYS A 9 -6.75 -16.61 -0.16
N LEU A 10 -6.85 -15.30 -0.42
CA LEU A 10 -6.49 -14.26 0.54
C LEU A 10 -7.51 -14.12 1.68
N GLY A 11 -8.78 -14.50 1.50
CA GLY A 11 -9.80 -14.29 2.53
C GLY A 11 -10.02 -12.80 2.86
N GLU A 12 -10.35 -12.50 4.13
CA GLU A 12 -10.82 -11.18 4.56
C GLU A 12 -9.66 -10.27 4.99
N SER A 13 -9.64 -9.03 4.49
CA SER A 13 -8.58 -8.02 4.73
C SER A 13 -9.09 -6.66 5.20
N ARG A 14 -10.37 -6.37 4.98
CA ARG A 14 -11.04 -5.09 5.22
C ARG A 14 -10.95 -4.64 6.67
N LYS A 15 -11.28 -5.51 7.64
CA LYS A 15 -11.28 -5.14 9.08
C LYS A 15 -9.93 -4.58 9.52
N LYS A 16 -8.83 -5.14 9.00
CA LYS A 16 -7.47 -4.71 9.31
C LYS A 16 -7.13 -3.38 8.63
N ALA A 17 -7.53 -3.21 7.37
CA ALA A 17 -7.37 -1.96 6.63
C ALA A 17 -8.17 -0.82 7.30
N GLU A 18 -9.42 -1.06 7.68
CA GLU A 18 -10.27 -0.08 8.39
C GLU A 18 -9.67 0.34 9.74
N LYS A 19 -9.12 -0.61 10.51
CA LYS A 19 -8.44 -0.28 11.76
C LYS A 19 -7.22 0.63 11.52
N CYS A 20 -6.46 0.37 10.46
CA CYS A 20 -5.32 1.20 10.06
C CYS A 20 -5.78 2.60 9.64
N LEU A 21 -6.83 2.67 8.82
CA LEU A 21 -7.44 3.92 8.37
C LEU A 21 -7.96 4.76 9.53
N ASN A 22 -8.66 4.16 10.50
CA ASN A 22 -9.13 4.85 11.68
C ASN A 22 -7.99 5.41 12.54
N SER A 23 -6.89 4.65 12.67
CA SER A 23 -5.67 5.13 13.35
C SER A 23 -5.05 6.32 12.63
N LEU A 24 -4.96 6.25 11.29
CA LEU A 24 -4.50 7.34 10.44
C LEU A 24 -5.36 8.59 10.63
N TRP A 25 -6.69 8.46 10.51
CA TRP A 25 -7.61 9.58 10.70
C TRP A 25 -7.49 10.24 12.08
N ASN A 26 -7.36 9.45 13.14
CA ASN A 26 -7.15 10.00 14.49
C ASN A 26 -5.85 10.81 14.58
N ARG A 27 -4.79 10.38 13.90
CA ARG A 27 -3.53 11.12 13.83
C ARG A 27 -3.68 12.41 13.01
N LEU A 28 -4.32 12.36 11.84
CA LEU A 28 -4.56 13.54 10.99
C LEU A 28 -5.43 14.59 11.68
N ARG A 29 -6.42 14.19 12.49
CA ARG A 29 -7.26 15.13 13.26
C ARG A 29 -6.46 15.91 14.31
N ARG A 30 -5.38 15.33 14.83
CA ARG A 30 -4.54 15.94 15.88
C ARG A 30 -3.44 16.84 15.30
N ASP A 31 -3.12 16.68 14.02
CA ASP A 31 -2.03 17.39 13.34
C ASP A 31 -2.53 18.00 12.01
N PRO A 32 -2.95 19.27 12.01
CA PRO A 32 -3.46 19.95 10.82
C PRO A 32 -2.47 20.00 9.67
N LYS A 33 -1.17 20.16 9.95
CA LYS A 33 -0.12 20.21 8.92
C LYS A 33 0.03 18.86 8.23
N LEU A 34 0.02 17.78 9.01
CA LEU A 34 0.05 16.43 8.46
C LEU A 34 -1.21 16.12 7.62
N CYS A 35 -2.38 16.60 8.07
CA CYS A 35 -3.64 16.47 7.34
C CYS A 35 -3.60 17.16 5.97
N GLU A 36 -3.08 18.38 5.91
CA GLU A 36 -2.92 19.12 4.65
C GLU A 36 -2.00 18.39 3.68
N LEU A 37 -0.81 17.98 4.13
CA LEU A 37 0.13 17.23 3.31
C LEU A 37 -0.45 15.91 2.81
N TYR A 38 -1.24 15.22 3.64
CA TYR A 38 -1.90 13.97 3.24
C TYR A 38 -2.94 14.21 2.16
N LYS A 39 -3.74 15.28 2.28
CA LYS A 39 -4.71 15.65 1.24
C LYS A 39 -4.04 15.97 -0.08
N ILE A 40 -2.95 16.74 -0.07
CA ILE A 40 -2.16 17.07 -1.26
C ILE A 40 -1.67 15.78 -1.92
N PHE A 41 -1.04 14.88 -1.15
CA PHE A 41 -0.57 13.59 -1.67
C PHE A 41 -1.71 12.78 -2.32
N MET A 42 -2.86 12.65 -1.66
CA MET A 42 -3.99 11.88 -2.19
C MET A 42 -4.54 12.53 -3.47
N GLN A 43 -4.63 13.86 -3.54
CA GLN A 43 -5.07 14.55 -4.75
C GLN A 43 -4.11 14.36 -5.93
N GLU A 44 -2.80 14.45 -5.69
CA GLU A 44 -1.78 14.16 -6.70
C GLU A 44 -1.89 12.71 -7.18
N TYR A 45 -2.04 11.76 -6.26
CA TYR A 45 -2.19 10.34 -6.57
C TYR A 45 -3.43 10.06 -7.44
N LEU A 46 -4.54 10.76 -7.18
CA LEU A 46 -5.75 10.73 -8.02
C LEU A 46 -5.49 11.34 -9.40
N HIS A 47 -4.88 12.53 -9.44
CA HIS A 47 -4.63 13.27 -10.68
C HIS A 47 -3.67 12.52 -11.62
N MET A 48 -2.71 11.78 -11.07
CA MET A 48 -1.80 10.91 -11.82
C MET A 48 -2.47 9.63 -12.33
N GLY A 49 -3.74 9.39 -12.00
CA GLY A 49 -4.46 8.17 -12.38
C GLY A 49 -3.97 6.93 -11.63
N HIS A 50 -3.37 7.08 -10.44
CA HIS A 50 -2.91 5.96 -9.63
C HIS A 50 -3.98 5.41 -8.68
N MET A 51 -5.09 6.12 -8.52
CA MET A 51 -6.30 5.63 -7.85
C MET A 51 -7.54 6.22 -8.50
N GLU A 52 -8.68 5.59 -8.26
CA GLU A 52 -10.00 6.08 -8.65
C GLU A 52 -10.98 5.91 -7.48
N GLU A 53 -12.07 6.67 -7.51
CA GLU A 53 -13.15 6.49 -6.55
C GLU A 53 -13.98 5.27 -6.94
N VAL A 54 -14.18 4.35 -5.98
CA VAL A 54 -15.05 3.20 -6.17
C VAL A 54 -16.51 3.66 -6.05
N THR A 55 -17.23 3.70 -7.17
CA THR A 55 -18.64 4.14 -7.23
C THR A 55 -19.65 3.01 -7.09
N GLU A 56 -19.19 1.76 -7.21
CA GLU A 56 -20.05 0.57 -7.15
C GLU A 56 -20.39 0.23 -5.70
N TYR A 57 -21.67 -0.06 -5.44
CA TYR A 57 -22.14 -0.51 -4.13
C TYR A 57 -21.93 -2.01 -3.91
N GLU A 58 -21.79 -2.78 -4.99
CA GLU A 58 -21.53 -4.21 -4.93
C GLU A 58 -20.02 -4.46 -4.95
N GLU A 59 -19.51 -5.08 -3.90
CA GLU A 59 -18.12 -5.48 -3.84
C GLU A 59 -17.90 -6.72 -4.71
N PRO A 60 -16.82 -6.77 -5.51
CA PRO A 60 -16.46 -7.97 -6.24
C PRO A 60 -16.28 -9.15 -5.29
N ASP A 61 -16.61 -10.36 -5.78
CA ASP A 61 -16.42 -11.63 -5.03
C ASP A 61 -14.97 -11.79 -4.53
N VAL A 62 -14.01 -11.30 -5.32
CA VAL A 62 -12.59 -11.31 -4.99
C VAL A 62 -12.10 -9.88 -4.87
N ASN A 63 -11.91 -9.43 -3.63
CA ASN A 63 -11.40 -8.11 -3.31
C ASN A 63 -10.28 -8.18 -2.25
N TYR A 64 -9.45 -7.15 -2.21
CA TYR A 64 -8.38 -7.03 -1.22
C TYR A 64 -8.18 -5.58 -0.82
N TYR A 65 -8.26 -5.31 0.47
CA TYR A 65 -8.06 -4.00 1.05
C TYR A 65 -6.64 -3.90 1.61
N ILE A 66 -5.81 -3.05 0.99
CA ILE A 66 -4.43 -2.84 1.42
C ILE A 66 -4.40 -1.82 2.56
N PRO A 67 -3.95 -2.19 3.78
CA PRO A 67 -3.76 -1.20 4.85
C PRO A 67 -2.68 -0.20 4.44
N HIS A 68 -2.91 1.09 4.69
CA HIS A 68 -1.93 2.13 4.39
C HIS A 68 -1.73 3.10 5.56
N HIS A 69 -0.55 3.73 5.59
CA HIS A 69 -0.23 4.75 6.58
C HIS A 69 0.69 5.81 5.97
N CYS A 70 0.73 6.98 6.58
CA CYS A 70 1.62 8.06 6.14
C CYS A 70 2.92 8.11 6.97
N VAL A 71 4.04 8.24 6.26
CA VAL A 71 5.37 8.48 6.82
C VAL A 71 5.73 9.94 6.57
N PHE A 72 5.95 10.68 7.65
CA PHE A 72 6.32 12.09 7.60
C PHE A 72 7.81 12.22 7.88
N ARG A 73 8.53 12.90 6.98
CA ARG A 73 9.96 13.19 7.06
C ARG A 73 10.19 14.66 6.72
N PRO A 74 10.06 15.57 7.69
CA PRO A 74 10.17 17.01 7.44
C PRO A 74 11.53 17.43 6.89
N GLU A 75 12.57 16.63 7.10
CA GLU A 75 13.93 16.85 6.58
C GLU A 75 14.09 16.44 5.11
N SER A 76 13.05 15.85 4.49
CA SER A 76 13.11 15.47 3.08
C SER A 76 12.98 16.71 2.19
N ASN A 77 14.01 16.96 1.37
CA ASN A 77 14.03 18.08 0.42
C ASN A 77 12.98 17.96 -0.70
N THR A 78 12.53 16.75 -1.04
CA THR A 78 11.62 16.53 -2.18
C THR A 78 10.20 16.19 -1.75
N THR A 79 10.01 15.30 -0.77
CA THR A 79 8.68 14.80 -0.39
C THR A 79 8.59 14.70 1.13
N PRO A 80 8.05 15.72 1.82
CA PRO A 80 7.93 15.70 3.28
C PRO A 80 6.96 14.63 3.79
N LEU A 81 6.03 14.16 2.95
CA LEU A 81 5.10 13.08 3.26
C LEU A 81 5.12 12.01 2.16
N ARG A 82 5.02 10.74 2.57
CA ARG A 82 4.74 9.60 1.67
C ARG A 82 3.66 8.71 2.27
N VAL A 83 2.79 8.16 1.44
CA VAL A 83 1.85 7.09 1.84
C VAL A 83 2.46 5.74 1.49
N VAL A 84 2.44 4.83 2.46
CA VAL A 84 2.97 3.48 2.35
C VAL A 84 1.82 2.49 2.42
N TYR A 85 1.69 1.67 1.38
CA TYR A 85 0.73 0.57 1.28
C TYR A 85 1.38 -0.73 1.75
N ASN A 86 0.80 -1.36 2.77
CA ASN A 86 1.33 -2.56 3.40
C ASN A 86 0.73 -3.84 2.78
N ALA A 87 1.25 -4.23 1.62
CA ALA A 87 0.85 -5.45 0.92
C ALA A 87 1.40 -6.75 1.58
N SER A 88 2.24 -6.65 2.61
CA SER A 88 2.68 -7.80 3.43
C SER A 88 1.78 -8.04 4.65
N ALA A 89 0.73 -7.22 4.84
CA ALA A 89 -0.24 -7.43 5.91
C ALA A 89 -0.98 -8.76 5.73
N LEU A 90 -0.86 -9.64 6.74
CA LEU A 90 -1.61 -10.89 6.77
C LEU A 90 -3.12 -10.62 6.87
N THR A 91 -3.89 -11.42 6.13
CA THR A 91 -5.35 -11.50 6.12
C THR A 91 -5.87 -12.54 7.11
N SER A 92 -7.20 -12.79 7.11
CA SER A 92 -7.80 -13.87 7.88
C SER A 92 -7.32 -15.27 7.49
N SER A 93 -6.84 -15.47 6.26
CA SER A 93 -6.26 -16.76 5.82
C SER A 93 -4.80 -16.97 6.24
N GLY A 94 -4.17 -15.95 6.85
CA GLY A 94 -2.75 -15.98 7.18
C GLY A 94 -1.82 -15.75 5.99
N LYS A 95 -2.35 -15.41 4.81
CA LYS A 95 -1.56 -15.00 3.64
C LYS A 95 -1.53 -13.48 3.48
N SER A 96 -0.61 -12.96 2.67
CA SER A 96 -0.57 -11.54 2.28
C SER A 96 -0.54 -11.41 0.76
N LEU A 97 -0.87 -10.23 0.24
CA LEU A 97 -0.83 -9.97 -1.20
C LEU A 97 0.58 -10.24 -1.77
N ASN A 98 1.62 -9.80 -1.06
CA ASN A 98 3.01 -10.05 -1.46
C ASN A 98 3.35 -11.55 -1.52
N CYS A 99 2.75 -12.39 -0.67
CA CYS A 99 3.01 -13.84 -0.69
C CYS A 99 2.52 -14.49 -1.98
N ILE A 100 1.38 -14.04 -2.50
CA ILE A 100 0.75 -14.63 -3.69
C ILE A 100 1.21 -13.95 -4.99
N GLN A 101 2.02 -12.89 -4.92
CA GLN A 101 2.55 -12.21 -6.11
C GLN A 101 3.87 -12.82 -6.57
N PHE A 102 4.10 -12.82 -7.89
CA PHE A 102 5.43 -13.12 -8.41
C PHE A 102 6.42 -12.03 -8.01
N ASN A 103 7.54 -12.47 -7.43
CA ASN A 103 8.75 -11.70 -7.38
C ASN A 103 9.30 -11.64 -8.81
N GLY A 104 9.48 -10.43 -9.36
CA GLY A 104 9.81 -10.17 -10.77
C GLY A 104 11.20 -10.62 -11.24
N GLY A 105 11.77 -11.67 -10.64
CA GLY A 105 13.15 -12.11 -10.86
C GLY A 105 14.18 -11.10 -10.31
N THR A 106 15.38 -11.57 -10.02
CA THR A 106 16.51 -10.67 -9.74
C THR A 106 17.14 -10.29 -11.06
N ILE A 107 17.00 -9.03 -11.48
CA ILE A 107 17.65 -8.50 -12.70
C ILE A 107 19.13 -8.16 -12.42
N GLN A 108 19.47 -7.87 -11.16
CA GLN A 108 20.84 -7.57 -10.77
C GLN A 108 21.71 -8.82 -10.81
N ASP A 109 22.86 -8.71 -11.47
CA ASP A 109 23.93 -9.70 -11.39
C ASP A 109 24.33 -9.91 -9.92
N ASP A 110 24.64 -11.16 -9.58
CA ASP A 110 25.08 -11.50 -8.24
C ASP A 110 26.32 -10.67 -7.86
N LEU A 111 26.36 -10.19 -6.62
CA LEU A 111 27.41 -9.27 -6.17
C LEU A 111 28.80 -9.91 -6.32
N LEU A 112 28.92 -11.23 -6.13
CA LEU A 112 30.16 -11.96 -6.38
C LEU A 112 30.55 -11.95 -7.86
N SER A 113 29.58 -12.04 -8.76
CA SER A 113 29.82 -11.96 -10.22
C SER A 113 30.32 -10.58 -10.64
N ILE A 114 29.88 -9.52 -9.95
CA ILE A 114 30.38 -8.15 -10.17
C ILE A 114 31.80 -7.99 -9.60
N MET A 115 32.08 -8.54 -8.41
CA MET A 115 33.37 -8.39 -7.74
C MET A 115 34.52 -9.19 -8.38
N LEU A 116 34.20 -10.28 -9.08
CA LEU A 116 35.18 -11.16 -9.73
C LEU A 116 35.47 -10.79 -11.20
N ARG A 117 34.95 -9.66 -11.67
CA ARG A 117 35.08 -9.17 -13.04
C ARG A 117 36.19 -8.12 -13.15
#